data_AF-A0AAW2UF12-F1
#
_entry.id   AF-A0AAW2UF12-F1
#
_cell.length_a   1.000
_cell.length_b   1.000
_cell.length_c   1.000
_cell.angle_alpha   90.00
_cell.angle_beta   90.00
_cell.angle_gamma   90.00
#
_symmetry.space_group_name_H-M   'P 1'
#
loop_
_entity.id
_entity.type
_entity.pdbx_description
1 polymer ?
#
loop_
_entity_poly.entity_id
_entity_poly.type
_entity_poly.pdbx_seq_one_letter_code
_entity_poly.pdbx_strand_id
1 'polypeptide(L)'
;MAFWFLLVVVAFAFAICKVLFMFIPSNVPSIDVDTSDVLDDLNQTKENSFIYIPSRRQTDKVQCYEPATMKYLGYFPALKPDEVKERVAQARKAQKVWAKSSFKQRRQFLRILLKYIIEHQELICEVSSRDTGKTMVDASLGEIMTTCEKITWLLSEGEKWLKPEYRSCGRSMLHKTAKVEFHPLGVIGAIVSWNYPFHNIFNPMLAAVFSGNSIVIKIMRNAADTLIPVTLELGGKDAFIVCDDVDVPHVAQVAVRGALQSSGQNCAGAERFYVQKGIYSSFVAEVVKIVKSVTAGPPLVGKYDMGAICMQEHSEKLQSLVNDALDKGAEIVGRGSVGNIGFWTNYANNGISTDEEAIKLANDSRYGLGCAVFSGSQKRAREIASQLHCGIAAINDFASNYMCQSLPFGGVKDSGFGRFAGVEGLRACCLVKSVVEDRWWPLIKTKLPKPIQYPISENAFEFQQSLVEALYGLNVTDRLRALVDVLKTLSEPNTSKNSKRTD
;
A
#
# COMPACT_ATOMS: atom_id res chain seq x y z
N MET A 1 29.96 -5.46 -35.54
CA MET A 1 28.77 -6.35 -35.57
C MET A 1 28.93 -7.59 -34.67
N ALA A 2 30.06 -8.31 -34.69
CA ALA A 2 30.26 -9.53 -33.88
C ALA A 2 30.12 -9.34 -32.35
N PHE A 3 30.58 -8.20 -31.80
CA PHE A 3 30.48 -7.91 -30.36
C PHE A 3 29.03 -7.73 -29.88
N TRP A 4 28.21 -7.01 -30.66
CA TRP A 4 26.79 -6.80 -30.36
C TRP A 4 25.99 -8.10 -30.47
N PHE A 5 26.32 -8.95 -31.44
CA PHE A 5 25.71 -10.27 -31.57
C PHE A 5 26.01 -11.16 -30.35
N LEU A 6 27.26 -11.17 -29.86
CA LEU A 6 27.62 -11.91 -28.65
C LEU A 6 26.85 -11.42 -27.41
N LEU A 7 26.70 -10.11 -27.24
CA LEU A 7 25.92 -9.54 -26.13
C LEU A 7 24.42 -9.90 -26.23
N VAL A 8 23.84 -9.88 -27.42
CA VAL A 8 22.45 -10.30 -27.64
C VAL A 8 22.28 -11.78 -27.35
N VAL A 9 23.21 -12.64 -27.80
CA VAL A 9 23.17 -14.08 -27.52
C VAL A 9 23.33 -14.36 -26.02
N VAL A 10 24.21 -13.67 -25.31
CA VAL A 10 24.37 -13.80 -23.86
C VAL A 10 23.14 -13.31 -23.11
N ALA A 11 22.55 -12.17 -23.51
CA ALA A 11 21.33 -11.65 -22.91
C ALA A 11 20.14 -12.60 -23.14
N PHE A 12 20.03 -13.17 -24.34
CA PHE A 12 19.00 -14.14 -24.70
C PHE A 12 19.19 -15.47 -23.96
N ALA A 13 20.42 -15.98 -23.89
CA ALA A 13 20.74 -17.18 -23.10
C ALA A 13 20.46 -16.95 -21.61
N PHE A 14 20.79 -15.78 -21.06
CA PHE A 14 20.47 -15.42 -19.69
C PHE A 14 18.95 -15.35 -19.46
N ALA A 15 18.19 -14.78 -20.40
CA ALA A 15 16.73 -14.76 -20.35
C ALA A 15 16.14 -16.18 -20.40
N ILE A 16 16.62 -17.04 -21.30
CA ILE A 16 16.22 -18.46 -21.38
C ILE A 16 16.56 -19.19 -20.09
N CYS A 17 17.78 -19.06 -19.57
CA CYS A 17 18.16 -19.68 -18.31
C CYS A 17 17.25 -19.21 -17.18
N LYS A 18 16.95 -17.91 -17.10
CA LYS A 18 16.02 -17.37 -16.09
C LYS A 18 14.63 -17.99 -16.20
N VAL A 19 14.12 -18.17 -17.42
CA VAL A 19 12.84 -18.86 -17.69
C VAL A 19 12.93 -20.34 -17.31
N LEU A 20 13.98 -21.06 -17.70
CA LEU A 20 14.19 -22.47 -17.36
C LEU A 20 14.32 -22.68 -15.83
N PHE A 21 14.98 -21.77 -15.12
CA PHE A 21 15.07 -21.79 -13.66
C PHE A 21 13.72 -21.58 -12.97
N MET A 22 12.72 -20.96 -13.63
CA MET A 22 11.35 -20.88 -13.09
C MET A 22 10.66 -22.24 -13.08
N PHE A 23 11.07 -23.18 -13.93
CA PHE A 23 10.49 -24.53 -14.01
C PHE A 23 11.20 -25.55 -13.11
N ILE A 24 12.29 -25.19 -12.44
CA ILE A 24 12.93 -26.07 -11.47
C ILE A 24 12.12 -26.01 -10.17
N PRO A 25 11.48 -27.11 -9.74
CA PRO A 25 10.68 -27.12 -8.52
C PRO A 25 11.59 -26.81 -7.33
N SER A 26 11.34 -25.67 -6.67
CA SER A 26 12.01 -25.36 -5.42
C SER A 26 11.52 -26.32 -4.34
N ASN A 27 12.44 -26.99 -3.64
CA ASN A 27 12.10 -27.84 -2.51
C ASN A 27 11.64 -26.93 -1.33
N VAL A 28 10.34 -26.65 -1.30
CA VAL A 28 9.67 -25.86 -0.28
C VAL A 28 8.90 -26.83 0.63
N PRO A 29 9.26 -26.90 1.93
CA PRO A 29 8.51 -27.71 2.89
C PRO A 29 7.03 -27.39 2.84
N SER A 30 6.17 -28.41 2.86
CA SER A 30 4.77 -28.22 3.20
C SER A 30 4.64 -28.03 4.71
N ILE A 31 3.61 -27.29 5.09
CA ILE A 31 3.13 -27.22 6.47
C ILE A 31 1.73 -27.81 6.47
N ASP A 32 1.46 -28.67 7.45
CA ASP A 32 0.11 -29.12 7.71
C ASP A 32 -0.49 -28.20 8.79
N VAL A 33 -1.66 -27.66 8.50
CA VAL A 33 -2.40 -26.81 9.42
C VAL A 33 -3.71 -27.53 9.65
N ASP A 34 -3.96 -27.93 10.89
CA ASP A 34 -5.23 -28.51 11.27
C ASP A 34 -6.34 -27.49 10.95
N THR A 35 -7.22 -27.88 10.03
CA THR A 35 -8.36 -27.11 9.56
C THR A 35 -9.67 -27.82 9.88
N SER A 36 -9.62 -28.86 10.73
CA SER A 36 -10.79 -29.66 11.08
C SER A 36 -11.90 -28.82 11.69
N ASP A 37 -11.58 -27.83 12.54
CA ASP A 37 -12.52 -26.87 13.11
C ASP A 37 -13.22 -26.02 12.03
N VAL A 38 -12.45 -25.50 11.07
CA VAL A 38 -12.98 -24.72 9.94
C VAL A 38 -13.87 -25.60 9.07
N LEU A 39 -13.41 -26.81 8.72
CA LEU A 39 -14.16 -27.75 7.89
C LEU A 39 -15.43 -28.26 8.59
N ASP A 40 -15.37 -28.48 9.91
CA ASP A 40 -16.51 -28.85 10.73
C ASP A 40 -17.53 -27.71 10.80
N ASP A 41 -17.12 -26.45 10.95
CA ASP A 41 -18.02 -25.29 10.82
C ASP A 41 -18.60 -25.17 9.40
N LEU A 42 -17.81 -25.49 8.36
CA LEU A 42 -18.31 -25.55 6.99
C LEU A 42 -19.38 -26.65 6.81
N ASN A 43 -19.26 -27.78 7.53
CA ASN A 43 -20.08 -28.98 7.39
C ASN A 43 -21.28 -29.09 8.34
N GLN A 44 -21.14 -28.70 9.62
CA GLN A 44 -22.20 -28.69 10.66
C GLN A 44 -23.32 -27.73 10.31
N THR A 45 -23.02 -26.74 9.48
CA THR A 45 -23.96 -25.70 9.09
C THR A 45 -24.97 -26.17 8.02
N LYS A 46 -25.20 -27.48 7.85
CA LYS A 46 -26.32 -28.04 7.04
C LYS A 46 -27.69 -27.97 7.74
N GLU A 47 -27.76 -27.60 9.02
CA GLU A 47 -29.04 -27.36 9.70
C GLU A 47 -29.55 -25.93 9.47
N ASN A 48 -30.79 -25.81 8.96
CA ASN A 48 -31.52 -24.59 8.59
C ASN A 48 -31.89 -23.70 9.81
N SER A 49 -30.92 -23.29 10.63
CA SER A 49 -31.16 -22.28 11.67
C SER A 49 -30.92 -20.89 11.09
N PHE A 50 -31.93 -20.38 10.38
CA PHE A 50 -32.05 -18.93 10.21
C PHE A 50 -32.50 -18.33 11.56
N ILE A 51 -32.18 -17.05 11.78
CA ILE A 51 -32.85 -16.09 12.71
C ILE A 51 -31.99 -15.53 13.87
N TYR A 52 -32.33 -14.28 14.17
CA TYR A 52 -32.11 -13.42 15.35
C TYR A 52 -30.86 -12.55 15.36
N ILE A 53 -31.07 -11.28 15.01
CA ILE A 53 -30.17 -10.16 15.32
C ILE A 53 -30.56 -9.65 16.72
N PRO A 54 -29.72 -9.83 17.75
CA PRO A 54 -30.03 -9.32 19.08
C PRO A 54 -30.10 -7.80 19.09
N SER A 55 -31.12 -7.24 19.74
CA SER A 55 -31.38 -5.80 19.82
C SER A 55 -30.31 -4.98 20.58
N ARG A 56 -29.39 -5.65 21.28
CA ARG A 56 -28.37 -5.01 22.12
C ARG A 56 -26.99 -5.57 21.81
N ARG A 57 -26.05 -4.67 21.50
CA ARG A 57 -24.66 -4.99 21.18
C ARG A 57 -24.00 -5.70 22.37
N GLN A 58 -23.65 -6.98 22.20
CA GLN A 58 -22.85 -7.72 23.16
C GLN A 58 -21.39 -7.28 23.03
N THR A 59 -20.72 -7.00 24.15
CA THR A 59 -19.36 -6.42 24.15
C THR A 59 -18.26 -7.46 24.34
N ASP A 60 -18.62 -8.66 24.78
CA ASP A 60 -17.73 -9.79 25.09
C ASP A 60 -17.64 -10.82 23.95
N LYS A 61 -18.56 -10.76 22.98
CA LYS A 61 -18.62 -11.66 21.83
C LYS A 61 -18.89 -10.89 20.54
N VAL A 62 -18.26 -11.33 19.46
CA VAL A 62 -18.52 -10.88 18.09
C VAL A 62 -19.26 -11.99 17.38
N GLN A 63 -20.55 -11.79 17.11
CA GLN A 63 -21.36 -12.74 16.35
C GLN A 63 -21.02 -12.63 14.86
N CYS A 64 -20.93 -13.78 14.20
CA CYS A 64 -20.60 -13.90 12.79
C CYS A 64 -21.80 -14.47 12.03
N TYR A 65 -22.07 -13.90 10.86
CA TYR A 65 -23.18 -14.31 10.00
C TYR A 65 -22.71 -14.31 8.56
N GLU A 66 -23.23 -15.25 7.76
CA GLU A 66 -23.04 -15.23 6.32
C GLU A 66 -23.94 -14.15 5.71
N PRO A 67 -23.39 -13.07 5.10
CA PRO A 67 -24.22 -11.94 4.69
C PRO A 67 -25.24 -12.28 3.60
N ALA A 68 -24.93 -13.25 2.74
CA ALA A 68 -25.80 -13.60 1.63
C ALA A 68 -27.04 -14.41 2.02
N THR A 69 -26.99 -15.11 3.16
CA THR A 69 -28.05 -16.02 3.62
C THR A 69 -28.57 -15.66 5.01
N MET A 70 -27.88 -14.77 5.72
CA MET A 70 -28.08 -14.45 7.15
C MET A 70 -27.92 -15.65 8.09
N LYS A 71 -27.24 -16.69 7.61
CA LYS A 71 -26.95 -17.89 8.38
C LYS A 71 -25.97 -17.58 9.50
N TYR A 72 -26.25 -18.07 10.70
CA TYR A 72 -25.37 -17.89 11.84
C TYR A 72 -24.10 -18.76 11.71
N LEU A 73 -22.93 -18.15 11.87
CA LEU A 73 -21.61 -18.80 11.76
C LEU A 73 -20.93 -18.99 13.12
N GLY A 74 -21.62 -18.71 14.23
CA GLY A 74 -21.04 -18.75 15.56
C GLY A 74 -20.56 -17.38 16.06
N TYR A 75 -19.63 -17.39 17.00
CA TYR A 75 -19.07 -16.16 17.58
C TYR A 75 -17.60 -16.30 17.90
N PHE A 76 -16.90 -15.17 17.86
CA PHE A 76 -15.54 -15.04 18.39
C PHE A 76 -15.54 -14.25 19.71
N PRO A 77 -14.73 -14.63 20.70
CA PRO A 77 -14.58 -13.85 21.92
C PRO A 77 -13.90 -12.51 21.62
N ALA A 78 -14.45 -11.42 22.17
CA ALA A 78 -13.82 -10.12 22.13
C ALA A 78 -12.79 -10.04 23.28
N LEU A 79 -11.50 -10.01 22.93
CA LEU A 79 -10.41 -9.94 23.92
C LEU A 79 -10.50 -8.65 24.76
N LYS A 80 -10.26 -8.81 26.07
CA LYS A 80 -10.13 -7.69 27.00
C LYS A 80 -8.80 -6.96 26.79
N PRO A 81 -8.69 -5.68 27.21
CA PRO A 81 -7.46 -4.90 27.08
C PRO A 81 -6.20 -5.58 27.61
N ASP A 82 -6.26 -6.29 28.74
CA ASP A 82 -5.09 -6.94 29.33
C ASP A 82 -4.66 -8.19 28.56
N GLU A 83 -5.62 -8.93 27.98
CA GLU A 83 -5.32 -10.05 27.08
C GLU A 83 -4.60 -9.55 25.82
N VAL A 84 -5.00 -8.39 25.28
CA VAL A 84 -4.30 -7.76 24.16
C VAL A 84 -2.86 -7.38 24.55
N LYS A 85 -2.64 -6.81 25.74
CA LYS A 85 -1.29 -6.49 26.24
C LYS A 85 -0.43 -7.76 26.36
N GLU A 86 -1.02 -8.87 26.78
CA GLU A 86 -0.32 -10.15 26.86
C GLU A 86 0.11 -10.65 25.47
N ARG A 87 -0.77 -10.61 24.46
CA ARG A 87 -0.42 -10.97 23.09
C ARG A 87 0.70 -10.09 22.53
N VAL A 88 0.68 -8.78 22.82
CA VAL A 88 1.77 -7.86 22.44
C VAL A 88 3.07 -8.21 23.15
N ALA A 89 3.04 -8.60 24.43
CA ALA A 89 4.22 -9.02 25.17
C ALA A 89 4.82 -10.33 24.61
N GLN A 90 3.97 -11.28 24.21
CA GLN A 90 4.40 -12.51 23.53
C GLN A 90 5.05 -12.20 22.17
N ALA A 91 4.41 -11.36 21.35
CA ALA A 91 4.96 -10.91 20.08
C ALA A 91 6.32 -10.23 20.27
N ARG A 92 6.48 -9.38 21.29
CA ARG A 92 7.75 -8.71 21.62
C ARG A 92 8.87 -9.69 21.99
N LYS A 93 8.55 -10.81 22.66
CA LYS A 93 9.54 -11.88 22.94
C LYS A 93 9.96 -12.58 21.65
N ALA A 94 9.00 -12.97 20.82
CA ALA A 94 9.26 -13.62 19.52
C ALA A 94 10.07 -12.71 18.58
N GLN A 95 9.77 -11.41 18.57
CA GLN A 95 10.44 -10.42 17.74
C GLN A 95 11.94 -10.33 17.99
N LYS A 96 12.38 -10.40 19.25
CA LYS A 96 13.82 -10.36 19.59
C LYS A 96 14.60 -11.53 18.98
N VAL A 97 13.94 -12.67 18.78
CA VAL A 97 14.50 -13.82 18.08
C VAL A 97 14.41 -13.61 16.57
N TRP A 98 13.23 -13.23 16.07
CA TRP A 98 12.97 -13.07 14.65
C TRP A 98 13.82 -11.96 13.99
N ALA A 99 14.13 -10.89 14.70
CA ALA A 99 14.98 -9.79 14.23
C ALA A 99 16.37 -10.28 13.78
N LYS A 100 16.88 -11.37 14.36
CA LYS A 100 18.18 -11.97 14.05
C LYS A 100 18.14 -12.91 12.85
N SER A 101 16.95 -13.18 12.30
CA SER A 101 16.81 -14.03 11.11
C SER A 101 17.46 -13.38 9.88
N SER A 102 18.08 -14.22 9.05
CA SER A 102 18.63 -13.82 7.75
C SER A 102 17.54 -13.65 6.70
N PHE A 103 17.81 -12.88 5.64
CA PHE A 103 16.90 -12.79 4.48
C PHE A 103 16.60 -14.15 3.86
N LYS A 104 17.55 -15.11 3.91
CA LYS A 104 17.31 -16.49 3.46
C LYS A 104 16.19 -17.15 4.24
N GLN A 105 16.20 -17.04 5.58
CA GLN A 105 15.15 -17.60 6.44
C GLN A 105 13.80 -16.90 6.22
N ARG A 106 13.80 -15.56 6.12
CA ARG A 106 12.57 -14.79 5.88
C ARG A 106 11.94 -15.11 4.52
N ARG A 107 12.75 -15.27 3.47
CA ARG A 107 12.28 -15.74 2.16
C ARG A 107 11.76 -17.16 2.21
N GLN A 108 12.42 -18.06 2.96
CA GLN A 108 11.94 -19.43 3.10
C GLN A 108 10.55 -19.47 3.74
N PHE A 109 10.33 -18.69 4.80
CA PHE A 109 9.02 -18.54 5.43
C PHE A 109 7.96 -18.06 4.42
N LEU A 110 8.25 -17.01 3.66
CA LEU A 110 7.33 -16.51 2.62
C LEU A 110 7.05 -17.54 1.51
N ARG A 111 8.03 -18.35 1.11
CA ARG A 111 7.82 -19.42 0.12
C ARG A 111 6.89 -20.51 0.64
N ILE A 112 7.06 -20.92 1.89
CA ILE A 112 6.19 -21.90 2.54
C ILE A 112 4.76 -21.35 2.57
N LEU A 113 4.60 -20.08 2.95
CA LEU A 113 3.29 -19.43 2.98
C LEU A 113 2.67 -19.31 1.58
N LEU A 114 3.45 -18.92 0.57
CA LEU A 114 2.99 -18.84 -0.82
C LEU A 114 2.49 -20.21 -1.31
N LYS A 115 3.26 -21.27 -1.05
CA LYS A 115 2.89 -22.65 -1.40
C LYS A 115 1.55 -23.01 -0.75
N TYR A 116 1.41 -22.79 0.56
CA TYR A 116 0.18 -23.07 1.29
C TYR A 116 -1.02 -22.29 0.71
N ILE A 117 -0.86 -20.99 0.43
CA ILE A 117 -1.93 -20.16 -0.14
C ILE A 117 -2.38 -20.71 -1.50
N ILE A 118 -1.45 -21.13 -2.36
CA ILE A 118 -1.78 -21.68 -3.68
C ILE A 118 -2.48 -23.04 -3.54
N GLU A 119 -1.99 -23.92 -2.66
CA GLU A 119 -2.55 -25.25 -2.41
C GLU A 119 -3.94 -25.20 -1.77
N HIS A 120 -4.24 -24.16 -0.97
CA HIS A 120 -5.50 -24.00 -0.23
C HIS A 120 -6.36 -22.82 -0.69
N GLN A 121 -6.11 -22.27 -1.89
CA GLN A 121 -6.78 -21.05 -2.37
C GLN A 121 -8.31 -21.21 -2.46
N GLU A 122 -8.80 -22.41 -2.76
CA GLU A 122 -10.23 -22.71 -2.82
C GLU A 122 -10.88 -22.49 -1.45
N LEU A 123 -10.36 -23.15 -0.41
CA LEU A 123 -10.83 -22.99 0.97
C LEU A 123 -10.75 -21.53 1.44
N ILE A 124 -9.65 -20.83 1.15
CA ILE A 124 -9.50 -19.40 1.50
C ILE A 124 -10.58 -18.56 0.81
N CYS A 125 -10.84 -18.80 -0.48
CA CYS A 125 -11.88 -18.11 -1.22
C CYS A 125 -13.28 -18.44 -0.70
N GLU A 126 -13.56 -19.69 -0.32
CA GLU A 126 -14.84 -20.11 0.24
C GLU A 126 -15.12 -19.41 1.57
N VAL A 127 -14.15 -19.41 2.49
CA VAL A 127 -14.27 -18.75 3.79
C VAL A 127 -14.46 -17.24 3.60
N SER A 128 -13.67 -16.60 2.73
CA SER A 128 -13.81 -15.17 2.44
C SER A 128 -15.16 -14.83 1.80
N SER A 129 -15.63 -15.67 0.87
CA SER A 129 -16.94 -15.50 0.22
C SER A 129 -18.08 -15.64 1.23
N ARG A 130 -17.96 -16.58 2.17
CA ARG A 130 -18.92 -16.79 3.25
C ARG A 130 -18.96 -15.61 4.23
N ASP A 131 -17.80 -15.12 4.64
CA ASP A 131 -17.71 -14.06 5.66
C ASP A 131 -18.12 -12.69 5.12
N THR A 132 -17.87 -12.41 3.83
CA THR A 132 -18.10 -11.07 3.27
C THR A 132 -19.19 -11.01 2.20
N GLY A 133 -19.73 -12.16 1.80
CA GLY A 133 -20.71 -12.26 0.72
C GLY A 133 -20.14 -12.07 -0.69
N LYS A 134 -18.82 -11.96 -0.89
CA LYS A 134 -18.23 -11.80 -2.23
C LYS A 134 -18.28 -13.10 -3.04
N THR A 135 -18.16 -13.03 -4.36
CA THR A 135 -18.07 -14.24 -5.20
C THR A 135 -16.69 -14.89 -5.09
N MET A 136 -16.60 -16.19 -5.40
CA MET A 136 -15.32 -16.91 -5.45
C MET A 136 -14.31 -16.27 -6.41
N VAL A 137 -14.80 -15.69 -7.52
CA VAL A 137 -13.95 -14.98 -8.50
C VAL A 137 -13.39 -13.70 -7.88
N ASP A 138 -14.23 -12.92 -7.21
CA ASP A 138 -13.80 -11.69 -6.56
C ASP A 138 -12.87 -11.96 -5.37
N ALA A 139 -13.10 -13.06 -4.64
CA ALA A 139 -12.20 -13.54 -3.60
C ALA A 139 -10.84 -13.95 -4.21
N SER A 140 -10.82 -14.71 -5.30
CA SER A 140 -9.57 -15.10 -5.96
C SER A 140 -8.77 -13.88 -6.43
N LEU A 141 -9.42 -12.93 -7.09
CA LEU A 141 -8.77 -11.72 -7.60
C LEU A 141 -8.27 -10.80 -6.49
N GLY A 142 -9.07 -10.56 -5.46
CA GLY A 142 -8.76 -9.59 -4.42
C GLY A 142 -8.05 -10.13 -3.19
N GLU A 143 -8.21 -11.41 -2.84
CA GLU A 143 -7.59 -12.06 -1.68
C GLU A 143 -6.33 -12.81 -2.07
N ILE A 144 -6.42 -13.68 -3.08
CA ILE A 144 -5.35 -14.62 -3.43
C ILE A 144 -4.33 -13.93 -4.32
N MET A 145 -4.76 -13.41 -5.46
CA MET A 145 -3.86 -12.87 -6.48
C MET A 145 -3.01 -11.72 -5.91
N THR A 146 -3.64 -10.75 -5.26
CA THR A 146 -2.96 -9.60 -4.62
C THR A 146 -1.95 -10.03 -3.54
N THR A 147 -2.29 -11.03 -2.72
CA THR A 147 -1.41 -11.55 -1.67
C THR A 147 -0.23 -12.33 -2.26
N CYS A 148 -0.48 -13.16 -3.27
CA CYS A 148 0.56 -13.87 -4.01
C CYS A 148 1.54 -12.90 -4.69
N GLU A 149 1.04 -11.82 -5.30
CA GLU A 149 1.89 -10.78 -5.88
C GLU A 149 2.75 -10.10 -4.82
N LYS A 150 2.18 -9.79 -3.63
CA LYS A 150 2.95 -9.19 -2.52
C LYS A 150 4.10 -10.09 -2.11
N ILE A 151 3.83 -11.38 -1.93
CA ILE A 151 4.86 -12.37 -1.56
C ILE A 151 5.92 -12.45 -2.65
N THR A 152 5.52 -12.55 -3.91
CA THR A 152 6.42 -12.67 -5.06
C THR A 152 7.35 -11.45 -5.19
N TRP A 153 6.81 -10.25 -4.99
CA TRP A 153 7.61 -9.02 -4.95
C TRP A 153 8.60 -9.00 -3.77
N LEU A 154 8.17 -9.37 -2.56
CA LEU A 154 9.08 -9.43 -1.41
C LEU A 154 10.19 -10.47 -1.60
N LEU A 155 9.87 -11.63 -2.18
CA LEU A 155 10.84 -12.67 -2.49
C LEU A 155 11.88 -12.18 -3.50
N SER A 156 11.47 -11.46 -4.54
CA SER A 156 12.35 -10.98 -5.60
C SER A 156 13.17 -9.75 -5.18
N GLU A 157 12.53 -8.71 -4.64
CA GLU A 157 13.14 -7.40 -4.42
C GLU A 157 13.29 -6.99 -2.95
N GLY A 158 12.56 -7.60 -2.02
CA GLY A 158 12.48 -7.09 -0.65
C GLY A 158 13.85 -6.91 0.03
N GLU A 159 14.79 -7.85 -0.15
CA GLU A 159 16.15 -7.72 0.42
C GLU A 159 16.89 -6.52 -0.16
N LYS A 160 16.77 -6.27 -1.47
CA LYS A 160 17.45 -5.15 -2.15
C LYS A 160 17.08 -3.83 -1.47
N TRP A 161 15.80 -3.67 -1.13
CA TRP A 161 15.26 -2.45 -0.55
C TRP A 161 15.49 -2.29 0.96
N LEU A 162 15.96 -3.34 1.64
CA LEU A 162 16.33 -3.31 3.06
C LEU A 162 17.85 -3.32 3.29
N LYS A 163 18.66 -3.40 2.22
CA LYS A 163 20.10 -3.21 2.31
C LYS A 163 20.45 -1.73 2.59
N PRO A 164 21.60 -1.46 3.24
CA PRO A 164 22.05 -0.09 3.44
C PRO A 164 22.20 0.66 2.11
N GLU A 165 21.68 1.88 2.06
CA GLU A 165 21.80 2.76 0.89
C GLU A 165 22.91 3.78 1.09
N TYR A 166 23.92 3.75 0.23
CA TYR A 166 25.00 4.74 0.27
C TYR A 166 24.56 6.05 -0.40
N ARG A 167 24.87 7.17 0.25
CA ARG A 167 24.53 8.52 -0.20
C ARG A 167 25.79 9.35 -0.37
N SER A 168 25.71 10.38 -1.22
CA SER A 168 26.81 11.33 -1.38
C SER A 168 27.00 12.15 -0.09
N CYS A 169 28.24 12.26 0.38
CA CYS A 169 28.60 13.14 1.51
C CYS A 169 28.79 14.60 1.07
N GLY A 170 28.75 14.88 -0.25
CA GLY A 170 29.16 16.16 -0.79
C GLY A 170 30.69 16.37 -0.79
N ARG A 171 31.13 17.48 -1.39
CA ARG A 171 32.55 17.78 -1.62
C ARG A 171 33.32 18.10 -0.33
N SER A 172 32.67 18.70 0.66
CA SER A 172 33.30 19.05 1.94
C SER A 172 33.56 17.84 2.84
N MET A 173 32.87 16.72 2.61
CA MET A 173 32.95 15.51 3.44
C MET A 173 33.39 14.28 2.63
N LEU A 174 34.28 14.46 1.63
CA LEU A 174 34.83 13.35 0.82
C LEU A 174 35.55 12.29 1.66
N HIS A 175 36.05 12.66 2.83
CA HIS A 175 36.68 11.78 3.80
C HIS A 175 35.68 10.95 4.63
N LYS A 176 34.38 11.15 4.41
CA LYS A 176 33.31 10.38 5.05
C LYS A 176 32.64 9.43 4.07
N THR A 177 32.02 8.41 4.62
CA THR A 177 31.03 7.56 3.95
C THR A 177 29.70 7.72 4.68
N ALA A 178 28.63 8.01 3.93
CA ALA A 178 27.28 8.15 4.46
C ALA A 178 26.40 7.02 3.92
N LYS A 179 25.67 6.37 4.81
CA LYS A 179 24.71 5.32 4.47
C LYS A 179 23.42 5.47 5.28
N VAL A 180 22.33 4.99 4.72
CA VAL A 180 21.03 4.87 5.39
C VAL A 180 20.78 3.38 5.66
N GLU A 181 20.53 3.02 6.90
CA GLU A 181 20.24 1.66 7.33
C GLU A 181 18.76 1.51 7.72
N PHE A 182 18.22 0.30 7.53
CA PHE A 182 16.83 -0.04 7.83
C PHE A 182 16.79 -1.13 8.90
N HIS A 183 16.36 -0.77 10.11
CA HIS A 183 16.27 -1.68 11.26
C HIS A 183 14.80 -1.99 11.57
N PRO A 184 14.41 -3.21 11.98
CA PRO A 184 13.02 -3.48 12.37
C PRO A 184 12.58 -2.60 13.54
N LEU A 185 11.35 -2.11 13.52
CA LEU A 185 10.74 -1.30 14.58
C LEU A 185 10.46 -2.10 15.87
N GLY A 186 10.18 -3.39 15.74
CA GLY A 186 9.79 -4.24 16.85
C GLY A 186 8.46 -4.94 16.58
N VAL A 187 7.45 -4.66 17.42
CA VAL A 187 6.09 -5.19 17.25
C VAL A 187 5.27 -4.20 16.46
N ILE A 188 4.79 -4.62 15.29
CA ILE A 188 3.83 -3.85 14.49
C ILE A 188 2.42 -4.20 14.94
N GLY A 189 1.56 -3.18 15.08
CA GLY A 189 0.12 -3.37 15.22
C GLY A 189 -0.58 -3.05 13.91
N ALA A 190 -1.52 -3.88 13.49
CA ALA A 190 -2.36 -3.58 12.32
C ALA A 190 -3.85 -3.67 12.67
N ILE A 191 -4.65 -2.70 12.22
CA ILE A 191 -6.11 -2.75 12.26
C ILE A 191 -6.57 -2.81 10.81
N VAL A 192 -7.39 -3.80 10.48
CA VAL A 192 -7.68 -4.17 9.10
C VAL A 192 -9.19 -4.26 8.88
N SER A 193 -9.64 -3.91 7.69
CA SER A 193 -11.06 -3.90 7.31
C SER A 193 -11.54 -5.28 6.84
N TRP A 194 -12.87 -5.43 6.81
CA TRP A 194 -13.59 -6.67 6.49
C TRP A 194 -13.80 -6.93 4.99
N ASN A 195 -13.48 -5.99 4.10
CA ASN A 195 -13.82 -6.12 2.68
C ASN A 195 -12.94 -7.15 1.95
N TYR A 196 -11.66 -7.21 2.29
CA TYR A 196 -10.73 -8.25 1.84
C TYR A 196 -10.02 -8.87 3.06
N PRO A 197 -10.72 -9.65 3.90
CA PRO A 197 -10.24 -10.02 5.23
C PRO A 197 -8.93 -10.80 5.19
N PHE A 198 -8.74 -11.67 4.21
CA PHE A 198 -7.51 -12.44 4.09
C PHE A 198 -6.36 -11.54 3.67
N HIS A 199 -6.50 -10.83 2.54
CA HIS A 199 -5.45 -9.94 2.04
C HIS A 199 -5.10 -8.83 3.03
N ASN A 200 -6.11 -8.17 3.63
CA ASN A 200 -5.86 -7.05 4.53
C ASN A 200 -5.13 -7.47 5.81
N ILE A 201 -5.27 -8.73 6.26
CA ILE A 201 -4.47 -9.30 7.34
C ILE A 201 -3.04 -9.59 6.84
N PHE A 202 -2.91 -10.32 5.74
CA PHE A 202 -1.63 -10.84 5.29
C PHE A 202 -0.72 -9.76 4.73
N ASN A 203 -1.23 -8.76 4.05
CA ASN A 203 -0.44 -7.72 3.42
C ASN A 203 0.46 -6.93 4.40
N PRO A 204 -0.04 -6.32 5.50
CA PRO A 204 0.82 -5.69 6.50
C PRO A 204 1.68 -6.71 7.25
N MET A 205 1.17 -7.92 7.48
CA MET A 205 1.92 -9.00 8.12
C MET A 205 3.17 -9.37 7.30
N LEU A 206 3.03 -9.53 5.99
CA LEU A 206 4.11 -9.89 5.07
C LEU A 206 5.24 -8.84 5.07
N ALA A 207 4.90 -7.55 5.02
CA ALA A 207 5.89 -6.49 5.11
C ALA A 207 6.60 -6.46 6.49
N ALA A 208 5.83 -6.61 7.57
CA ALA A 208 6.36 -6.63 8.94
C ALA A 208 7.33 -7.80 9.16
N VAL A 209 6.91 -9.03 8.85
CA VAL A 209 7.76 -10.23 9.08
C VAL A 209 8.98 -10.22 8.18
N PHE A 210 8.87 -9.76 6.93
CA PHE A 210 10.01 -9.69 6.02
C PHE A 210 11.06 -8.67 6.47
N SER A 211 10.63 -7.54 7.04
CA SER A 211 11.53 -6.54 7.62
C SER A 211 12.12 -6.92 8.98
N GLY A 212 11.69 -8.04 9.58
CA GLY A 212 12.23 -8.57 10.84
C GLY A 212 11.43 -8.16 12.07
N ASN A 213 10.20 -7.70 11.87
CA ASN A 213 9.26 -7.39 12.93
C ASN A 213 8.40 -8.61 13.29
N SER A 214 7.78 -8.56 14.47
CA SER A 214 6.59 -9.36 14.77
C SER A 214 5.35 -8.50 14.57
N ILE A 215 4.17 -9.11 14.46
CA ILE A 215 2.92 -8.36 14.26
C ILE A 215 1.80 -8.89 15.15
N VAL A 216 0.90 -7.99 15.56
CA VAL A 216 -0.37 -8.30 16.20
C VAL A 216 -1.48 -7.60 15.42
N ILE A 217 -2.51 -8.37 15.03
CA ILE A 217 -3.64 -7.87 14.24
C ILE A 217 -4.81 -7.50 15.18
N LYS A 218 -5.56 -6.46 14.82
CA LYS A 218 -6.77 -5.94 15.47
C LYS A 218 -6.54 -5.28 16.84
N ILE A 219 -5.50 -4.45 16.95
CA ILE A 219 -5.25 -3.63 18.16
C ILE A 219 -6.13 -2.37 18.14
N MET A 220 -7.18 -2.28 18.95
CA MET A 220 -8.00 -1.05 19.06
C MET A 220 -7.51 -0.08 20.15
N ARG A 221 -7.86 1.20 19.95
CA ARG A 221 -7.80 2.43 20.82
C ARG A 221 -6.58 2.64 21.74
N ASN A 222 -6.14 1.65 22.51
CA ASN A 222 -5.06 1.78 23.50
C ASN A 222 -3.67 2.04 22.90
N ALA A 223 -3.50 1.91 21.58
CA ALA A 223 -2.25 2.25 20.89
C ALA A 223 -2.10 3.76 20.60
N ALA A 224 -3.17 4.54 20.70
CA ALA A 224 -3.17 5.97 20.32
C ALA A 224 -2.37 6.85 21.30
N ASP A 225 -2.24 6.45 22.57
CA ASP A 225 -1.66 7.29 23.63
C ASP A 225 -0.13 7.40 23.59
N THR A 226 0.54 6.72 22.65
CA THR A 226 1.99 6.45 22.74
C THR A 226 2.87 7.00 21.61
N LEU A 227 2.41 8.03 20.87
CA LEU A 227 3.13 8.64 19.74
C LEU A 227 3.70 7.61 18.74
N ILE A 228 3.03 6.46 18.62
CA ILE A 228 3.44 5.40 17.70
C ILE A 228 3.21 5.90 16.27
N PRO A 229 4.20 5.81 15.36
CA PRO A 229 4.00 6.13 13.96
C PRO A 229 2.87 5.30 13.36
N VAL A 230 1.99 5.94 12.58
CA VAL A 230 0.85 5.28 11.94
C VAL A 230 0.92 5.43 10.42
N THR A 231 0.54 4.36 9.73
CA THR A 231 0.12 4.39 8.33
C THR A 231 -1.39 4.19 8.31
N LEU A 232 -2.11 5.10 7.68
CA LEU A 232 -3.57 5.11 7.63
C LEU A 232 -4.01 5.01 6.18
N GLU A 233 -4.67 3.90 5.85
CA GLU A 233 -5.40 3.70 4.60
C GLU A 233 -6.89 3.79 4.89
N LEU A 234 -7.53 4.83 4.37
CA LEU A 234 -8.94 5.08 4.59
C LEU A 234 -9.72 4.93 3.27
N GLY A 235 -10.95 5.42 3.25
CA GLY A 235 -11.80 5.36 2.07
C GLY A 235 -11.38 6.33 0.97
N GLY A 236 -11.81 6.04 -0.25
CA GLY A 236 -11.75 6.93 -1.40
C GLY A 236 -13.13 7.44 -1.82
N LYS A 237 -13.10 8.26 -2.88
CA LYS A 237 -14.22 8.53 -3.79
C LYS A 237 -13.61 8.62 -5.17
N ASP A 238 -13.07 7.51 -5.64
CA ASP A 238 -12.14 7.51 -6.76
C ASP A 238 -12.86 7.93 -8.04
N ALA A 239 -12.20 8.83 -8.77
CA ALA A 239 -12.71 9.35 -10.03
C ALA A 239 -12.40 8.37 -11.16
N PHE A 240 -13.38 8.14 -12.02
CA PHE A 240 -13.28 7.34 -13.24
C PHE A 240 -13.61 8.24 -14.42
N ILE A 241 -12.57 8.73 -15.11
CA ILE A 241 -12.69 9.70 -16.19
C ILE A 241 -12.63 8.96 -17.54
N VAL A 242 -13.59 9.23 -18.41
CA VAL A 242 -13.73 8.63 -19.74
C VAL A 242 -13.76 9.72 -20.80
N CYS A 243 -12.67 9.82 -21.57
CA CYS A 243 -12.57 10.74 -22.70
C CYS A 243 -13.39 10.24 -23.90
N ASP A 244 -13.68 11.14 -24.83
CA ASP A 244 -14.48 10.91 -26.04
C ASP A 244 -13.85 9.98 -27.09
N ASP A 245 -12.56 9.69 -26.95
CA ASP A 245 -11.75 8.94 -27.91
C ASP A 245 -11.49 7.47 -27.51
N VAL A 246 -12.29 6.92 -26.59
CA VAL A 246 -12.12 5.55 -26.08
C VAL A 246 -12.90 4.49 -26.88
N ASP A 247 -12.48 3.23 -26.73
CA ASP A 247 -13.30 2.06 -27.05
C ASP A 247 -14.40 1.89 -26.00
N VAL A 248 -15.60 2.40 -26.31
CA VAL A 248 -16.74 2.45 -25.38
C VAL A 248 -17.12 1.06 -24.82
N PRO A 249 -17.34 0.01 -25.64
CA PRO A 249 -17.61 -1.34 -25.12
C PRO A 249 -16.58 -1.85 -24.11
N HIS A 250 -15.30 -1.67 -24.40
CA HIS A 250 -14.24 -2.11 -23.49
C HIS A 250 -14.25 -1.33 -22.18
N VAL A 251 -14.29 0.01 -22.24
CA VAL A 251 -14.25 0.85 -21.03
C VAL A 251 -15.51 0.68 -20.20
N ALA A 252 -16.68 0.43 -20.82
CA ALA A 252 -17.92 0.13 -20.11
C ALA A 252 -17.81 -1.15 -19.26
N GLN A 253 -17.16 -2.21 -19.77
CA GLN A 253 -16.89 -3.44 -19.01
C GLN A 253 -16.00 -3.16 -17.79
N VAL A 254 -14.91 -2.39 -17.99
CA VAL A 254 -14.00 -2.02 -16.90
C VAL A 254 -14.72 -1.17 -15.85
N ALA A 255 -15.55 -0.21 -16.28
CA ALA A 255 -16.36 0.63 -15.40
C ALA A 255 -17.32 -0.19 -14.53
N VAL A 256 -18.07 -1.12 -15.14
CA VAL A 256 -19.01 -1.99 -14.41
C VAL A 256 -18.26 -2.88 -13.42
N ARG A 257 -17.12 -3.47 -13.81
CA ARG A 257 -16.29 -4.26 -12.91
C ARG A 257 -15.77 -3.41 -11.74
N GLY A 258 -15.27 -2.21 -12.02
CA GLY A 258 -14.74 -1.31 -10.99
C GLY A 258 -15.77 -0.82 -9.99
N ALA A 259 -17.04 -0.71 -10.42
CA ALA A 259 -18.17 -0.35 -9.56
C ALA A 259 -18.76 -1.53 -8.80
N LEU A 260 -18.84 -2.72 -9.41
CA LEU A 260 -19.60 -3.85 -8.86
C LEU A 260 -18.75 -4.97 -8.25
N GLN A 261 -17.44 -5.02 -8.48
CA GLN A 261 -16.58 -6.03 -7.86
C GLN A 261 -16.71 -5.97 -6.34
N SER A 262 -16.88 -7.13 -5.70
CA SER A 262 -17.16 -7.25 -4.26
C SER A 262 -18.40 -6.44 -3.81
N SER A 263 -19.41 -6.36 -4.69
CA SER A 263 -20.63 -5.57 -4.47
C SER A 263 -20.34 -4.08 -4.22
N GLY A 264 -19.26 -3.57 -4.83
CA GLY A 264 -18.80 -2.17 -4.70
C GLY A 264 -18.08 -1.85 -3.38
N GLN A 265 -17.74 -2.84 -2.56
CA GLN A 265 -17.16 -2.65 -1.22
C GLN A 265 -15.62 -2.52 -1.25
N ASN A 266 -15.09 -1.69 -2.14
CA ASN A 266 -13.66 -1.54 -2.37
C ASN A 266 -13.19 -0.14 -1.96
N CYS A 267 -12.06 -0.04 -1.24
CA CYS A 267 -11.50 1.28 -0.88
C CYS A 267 -11.13 2.10 -2.12
N ALA A 268 -10.51 1.45 -3.12
CA ALA A 268 -10.18 2.00 -4.44
C ALA A 268 -11.17 1.55 -5.52
N GLY A 269 -12.47 1.50 -5.17
CA GLY A 269 -13.56 1.24 -6.11
C GLY A 269 -13.83 2.44 -7.01
N ALA A 270 -14.29 2.21 -8.25
CA ALA A 270 -14.73 3.30 -9.11
C ALA A 270 -16.07 3.86 -8.59
N GLU A 271 -16.06 5.11 -8.12
CA GLU A 271 -17.22 5.69 -7.41
C GLU A 271 -17.85 6.89 -8.13
N ARG A 272 -17.02 7.72 -8.79
CA ARG A 272 -17.50 8.92 -9.48
C ARG A 272 -17.10 8.88 -10.94
N PHE A 273 -18.08 8.78 -11.83
CA PHE A 273 -17.86 8.61 -13.26
C PHE A 273 -18.02 9.94 -13.99
N TYR A 274 -16.99 10.35 -14.72
CA TYR A 274 -16.96 11.57 -15.52
C TYR A 274 -16.76 11.21 -16.98
N VAL A 275 -17.83 11.23 -17.76
CA VAL A 275 -17.83 10.75 -19.16
C VAL A 275 -18.06 11.93 -20.10
N GLN A 276 -17.22 12.04 -21.14
CA GLN A 276 -17.32 13.14 -22.09
C GLN A 276 -18.61 13.12 -22.91
N LYS A 277 -19.18 14.31 -23.11
CA LYS A 277 -20.50 14.52 -23.70
C LYS A 277 -20.68 13.82 -25.05
N GLY A 278 -19.63 13.78 -25.87
CA GLY A 278 -19.66 13.16 -27.20
C GLY A 278 -20.00 11.66 -27.20
N ILE A 279 -19.68 10.94 -26.12
CA ILE A 279 -19.91 9.50 -25.98
C ILE A 279 -20.84 9.13 -24.83
N TYR A 280 -21.33 10.11 -24.08
CA TYR A 280 -22.09 9.87 -22.84
C TYR A 280 -23.26 8.89 -23.05
N SER A 281 -24.10 9.14 -24.06
CA SER A 281 -25.29 8.32 -24.32
C SER A 281 -24.95 6.89 -24.73
N SER A 282 -23.94 6.68 -25.58
CA SER A 282 -23.51 5.34 -26.00
C SER A 282 -22.84 4.58 -24.86
N PHE A 283 -22.03 5.27 -24.06
CA PHE A 283 -21.39 4.70 -22.88
C PHE A 283 -22.43 4.25 -21.83
N VAL A 284 -23.38 5.12 -21.49
CA VAL A 284 -24.47 4.78 -20.55
C VAL A 284 -25.30 3.62 -21.09
N ALA A 285 -25.64 3.60 -22.37
CA ALA A 285 -26.40 2.50 -22.97
C ALA A 285 -25.69 1.15 -22.83
N GLU A 286 -24.38 1.10 -23.07
CA GLU A 286 -23.61 -0.13 -22.95
C GLU A 286 -23.46 -0.55 -21.47
N VAL A 287 -23.21 0.38 -20.56
CA VAL A 287 -23.20 0.12 -19.11
C VAL A 287 -24.54 -0.46 -18.65
N VAL A 288 -25.67 0.14 -19.04
CA VAL A 288 -27.01 -0.33 -18.68
C VAL A 288 -27.27 -1.74 -19.21
N LYS A 289 -26.84 -2.03 -20.44
CA LYS A 289 -26.94 -3.36 -21.04
C LYS A 289 -26.17 -4.40 -20.22
N ILE A 290 -24.94 -4.09 -19.79
CA ILE A 290 -24.14 -4.99 -18.95
C ILE A 290 -24.81 -5.17 -17.59
N VAL A 291 -25.16 -4.08 -16.90
CA VAL A 291 -25.78 -4.13 -15.57
C VAL A 291 -27.06 -4.96 -15.55
N LYS A 292 -27.90 -4.87 -16.58
CA LYS A 292 -29.13 -5.69 -16.70
C LYS A 292 -28.87 -7.18 -16.89
N SER A 293 -27.65 -7.56 -17.31
CA SER A 293 -27.26 -8.96 -17.47
C SER A 293 -26.61 -9.58 -16.23
N VAL A 294 -26.20 -8.76 -15.25
CA VAL A 294 -25.55 -9.20 -14.02
C VAL A 294 -26.53 -9.97 -13.14
N THR A 295 -26.15 -11.19 -12.76
CA THR A 295 -26.88 -12.00 -11.79
C THR A 295 -26.31 -11.83 -10.39
N ALA A 296 -27.18 -11.64 -9.38
CA ALA A 296 -26.78 -11.52 -7.99
C ALA A 296 -27.41 -12.64 -7.14
N GLY A 297 -26.64 -13.16 -6.18
CA GLY A 297 -27.14 -14.20 -5.29
C GLY A 297 -26.10 -14.77 -4.34
N PRO A 298 -26.46 -15.79 -3.55
CA PRO A 298 -25.56 -16.38 -2.57
C PRO A 298 -24.37 -17.09 -3.25
N PRO A 299 -23.13 -16.62 -3.03
CA PRO A 299 -21.97 -16.99 -3.86
C PRO A 299 -21.56 -18.46 -3.73
N LEU A 300 -21.96 -19.13 -2.64
CA LEU A 300 -21.65 -20.55 -2.38
C LEU A 300 -22.80 -21.50 -2.70
N VAL A 301 -23.98 -20.99 -3.06
CA VAL A 301 -25.16 -21.81 -3.42
C VAL A 301 -25.28 -21.98 -4.93
N GLY A 302 -24.87 -20.97 -5.69
CA GLY A 302 -24.97 -20.98 -7.15
C GLY A 302 -23.91 -20.09 -7.79
N LYS A 303 -23.84 -20.14 -9.11
CA LYS A 303 -22.94 -19.29 -9.89
C LYS A 303 -23.64 -17.96 -10.15
N TYR A 304 -23.15 -16.92 -9.48
CA TYR A 304 -23.62 -15.54 -9.62
C TYR A 304 -22.46 -14.62 -9.98
N ASP A 305 -22.75 -13.54 -10.69
CA ASP A 305 -21.75 -12.53 -11.07
C ASP A 305 -21.42 -11.59 -9.90
N MET A 306 -22.39 -11.34 -9.02
CA MET A 306 -22.27 -10.48 -7.85
C MET A 306 -22.84 -11.16 -6.60
N GLY A 307 -22.20 -10.90 -5.46
CA GLY A 307 -22.61 -11.43 -4.18
C GLY A 307 -23.46 -10.46 -3.36
N ALA A 308 -23.37 -10.56 -2.04
CA ALA A 308 -24.12 -9.73 -1.10
C ALA A 308 -23.30 -8.53 -0.57
N ILE A 309 -24.01 -7.55 -0.01
CA ILE A 309 -23.40 -6.52 0.84
C ILE A 309 -23.11 -7.17 2.21
N CYS A 310 -21.91 -6.93 2.76
CA CYS A 310 -21.46 -7.61 3.96
C CYS A 310 -22.21 -7.16 5.23
N MET A 311 -22.45 -5.85 5.36
CA MET A 311 -23.10 -5.27 6.54
C MET A 311 -24.50 -4.79 6.19
N GLN A 312 -25.53 -5.32 6.86
CA GLN A 312 -26.92 -5.01 6.56
C GLN A 312 -27.24 -3.52 6.71
N GLU A 313 -26.66 -2.85 7.71
CA GLU A 313 -26.86 -1.41 7.95
C GLU A 313 -26.33 -0.54 6.80
N HIS A 314 -25.41 -1.05 5.98
CA HIS A 314 -24.94 -0.34 4.80
C HIS A 314 -25.99 -0.32 3.69
N SER A 315 -26.90 -1.30 3.63
CA SER A 315 -27.95 -1.35 2.60
C SER A 315 -28.93 -0.17 2.72
N GLU A 316 -29.35 0.17 3.95
CA GLU A 316 -30.22 1.32 4.22
C GLU A 316 -29.54 2.64 3.85
N LYS A 317 -28.24 2.77 4.18
CA LYS A 317 -27.45 3.95 3.82
C LYS A 317 -27.30 4.09 2.30
N LEU A 318 -27.05 2.99 1.59
CA LEU A 318 -27.01 3.01 0.12
C LEU A 318 -28.37 3.42 -0.43
N GLN A 319 -29.47 2.86 0.08
CA GLN A 319 -30.84 3.22 -0.33
C GLN A 319 -31.15 4.72 -0.08
N SER A 320 -30.63 5.30 1.00
CA SER A 320 -30.76 6.73 1.27
C SER A 320 -30.02 7.60 0.24
N LEU A 321 -28.82 7.20 -0.21
CA LEU A 321 -28.05 7.93 -1.22
C LEU A 321 -28.77 7.94 -2.58
N VAL A 322 -29.48 6.86 -2.90
CA VAL A 322 -30.39 6.77 -4.07
C VAL A 322 -31.41 7.87 -4.04
N ASN A 323 -32.14 7.91 -2.92
CA ASN A 323 -33.30 8.76 -2.77
C ASN A 323 -32.84 10.21 -2.81
N ASP A 324 -31.74 10.55 -2.13
CA ASP A 324 -31.11 11.87 -2.20
C ASP A 324 -30.72 12.27 -3.64
N ALA A 325 -30.20 11.34 -4.43
CA ALA A 325 -29.86 11.64 -5.82
C ALA A 325 -31.11 11.85 -6.68
N LEU A 326 -32.14 11.00 -6.54
CA LEU A 326 -33.43 11.14 -7.22
C LEU A 326 -34.09 12.48 -6.88
N ASP A 327 -34.09 12.85 -5.59
CA ASP A 327 -34.64 14.12 -5.10
C ASP A 327 -33.90 15.34 -5.68
N LYS A 328 -32.62 15.17 -6.04
CA LYS A 328 -31.79 16.18 -6.73
C LYS A 328 -31.93 16.15 -8.26
N GLY A 329 -32.88 15.38 -8.79
CA GLY A 329 -33.19 15.32 -10.21
C GLY A 329 -32.46 14.21 -10.97
N ALA A 330 -31.88 13.23 -10.27
CA ALA A 330 -31.31 12.06 -10.91
C ALA A 330 -32.37 11.13 -11.51
N GLU A 331 -32.00 10.43 -12.59
CA GLU A 331 -32.79 9.33 -13.15
C GLU A 331 -32.07 7.99 -12.98
N ILE A 332 -32.83 6.93 -12.66
CA ILE A 332 -32.34 5.55 -12.69
C ILE A 332 -32.49 5.01 -14.11
N VAL A 333 -31.36 4.83 -14.80
CA VAL A 333 -31.31 4.32 -16.19
C VAL A 333 -31.12 2.80 -16.28
N GLY A 334 -30.67 2.15 -15.21
CA GLY A 334 -30.45 0.71 -15.13
C GLY A 334 -30.51 0.19 -13.70
N ARG A 335 -31.15 -0.97 -13.50
CA ARG A 335 -31.33 -1.63 -12.20
C ARG A 335 -31.30 -3.14 -12.37
N GLY A 336 -30.63 -3.86 -11.46
CA GLY A 336 -30.67 -5.32 -11.41
C GLY A 336 -31.97 -5.85 -10.79
N SER A 337 -32.21 -7.17 -10.86
CA SER A 337 -33.37 -7.83 -10.22
C SER A 337 -32.97 -8.73 -9.04
N VAL A 338 -33.83 -8.73 -8.00
CA VAL A 338 -33.73 -9.28 -6.63
C VAL A 338 -32.78 -8.52 -5.68
N GLY A 339 -33.34 -7.79 -4.69
CA GLY A 339 -32.59 -7.30 -3.51
C GLY A 339 -31.94 -5.91 -3.59
N ASN A 340 -32.36 -5.05 -4.53
CA ASN A 340 -32.03 -3.61 -4.64
C ASN A 340 -30.55 -3.23 -4.69
N ILE A 341 -29.92 -3.43 -5.85
CA ILE A 341 -28.78 -2.62 -6.27
C ILE A 341 -29.07 -2.06 -7.66
N GLY A 342 -28.98 -0.74 -7.78
CA GLY A 342 -28.95 -0.07 -9.07
C GLY A 342 -28.61 1.38 -8.88
N PHE A 343 -27.37 1.79 -9.15
CA PHE A 343 -27.01 3.21 -9.21
C PHE A 343 -26.34 3.56 -10.52
N TRP A 344 -27.05 4.39 -11.28
CA TRP A 344 -26.50 5.42 -12.14
C TRP A 344 -27.48 6.57 -12.06
N THR A 345 -27.01 7.74 -11.62
CA THR A 345 -27.81 8.94 -11.40
C THR A 345 -27.51 9.93 -12.51
N ASN A 346 -28.51 10.20 -13.34
CA ASN A 346 -28.42 11.22 -14.38
C ASN A 346 -28.59 12.61 -13.74
N TYR A 347 -27.53 13.36 -13.43
CA TYR A 347 -27.74 14.81 -13.29
C TYR A 347 -28.22 15.29 -14.66
N ALA A 348 -29.47 15.71 -14.73
CA ALA A 348 -30.08 16.22 -15.94
C ALA A 348 -29.17 17.28 -16.58
N ASN A 349 -28.37 16.84 -17.57
CA ASN A 349 -27.53 17.54 -18.55
C ASN A 349 -26.09 16.99 -18.70
N ASN A 350 -25.93 16.12 -19.71
CA ASN A 350 -24.93 16.25 -20.79
C ASN A 350 -23.43 16.01 -20.52
N GLY A 351 -23.04 14.97 -19.75
CA GLY A 351 -21.63 14.59 -19.62
C GLY A 351 -20.69 15.75 -19.23
N ILE A 352 -19.38 15.54 -19.33
CA ILE A 352 -18.39 16.61 -19.18
C ILE A 352 -17.95 17.11 -20.55
N SER A 353 -17.74 18.42 -20.69
CA SER A 353 -17.42 19.05 -21.98
C SER A 353 -15.92 19.11 -22.26
N THR A 354 -15.08 19.22 -21.22
CA THR A 354 -13.62 19.32 -21.37
C THR A 354 -12.85 18.49 -20.34
N ASP A 355 -11.56 18.30 -20.60
CA ASP A 355 -10.62 17.64 -19.67
C ASP A 355 -10.47 18.45 -18.38
N GLU A 356 -10.43 19.78 -18.47
CA GLU A 356 -10.30 20.69 -17.33
C GLU A 356 -11.52 20.62 -16.40
N GLU A 357 -12.73 20.50 -16.96
CA GLU A 357 -13.94 20.30 -16.19
C GLU A 357 -13.88 18.97 -15.41
N ALA A 358 -13.44 17.89 -16.06
CA ALA A 358 -13.25 16.58 -15.44
C ALA A 358 -12.27 16.65 -14.26
N ILE A 359 -11.12 17.29 -14.46
CA ILE A 359 -10.06 17.46 -13.46
C ILE A 359 -10.59 18.26 -12.27
N LYS A 360 -11.28 19.38 -12.53
CA LYS A 360 -11.86 20.23 -11.48
C LYS A 360 -12.84 19.44 -10.62
N LEU A 361 -13.79 18.73 -11.23
CA LEU A 361 -14.80 17.94 -10.51
C LEU A 361 -14.19 16.75 -9.76
N ALA A 362 -13.21 16.07 -10.36
CA ALA A 362 -12.51 14.97 -9.72
C ALA A 362 -11.78 15.45 -8.45
N ASN A 363 -11.13 16.63 -8.52
CA ASN A 363 -10.36 17.21 -7.42
C ASN A 363 -11.20 17.85 -6.30
N ASP A 364 -12.47 18.20 -6.57
CA ASP A 364 -13.42 18.78 -5.60
C ASP A 364 -13.86 17.83 -4.47
N SER A 365 -13.37 16.58 -4.50
CA SER A 365 -13.55 15.65 -3.39
C SER A 365 -12.58 15.94 -2.24
N ARG A 366 -13.08 15.83 -1.00
CA ARG A 366 -12.26 15.76 0.22
C ARG A 366 -11.37 14.50 0.29
N TYR A 367 -11.67 13.50 -0.52
CA TYR A 367 -10.92 12.25 -0.63
C TYR A 367 -9.93 12.29 -1.80
N GLY A 368 -8.92 11.45 -1.74
CA GLY A 368 -7.86 11.36 -2.74
C GLY A 368 -7.09 10.05 -2.63
N LEU A 369 -7.79 8.91 -2.66
CA LEU A 369 -7.13 7.60 -2.69
C LEU A 369 -6.60 7.33 -4.10
N GLY A 370 -7.48 7.05 -5.06
CA GLY A 370 -7.10 6.74 -6.42
C GLY A 370 -7.92 7.44 -7.51
N CYS A 371 -7.50 7.23 -8.75
CA CYS A 371 -8.26 7.57 -9.94
C CYS A 371 -7.96 6.59 -11.09
N ALA A 372 -8.88 6.53 -12.05
CA ALA A 372 -8.68 5.88 -13.34
C ALA A 372 -9.03 6.86 -14.47
N VAL A 373 -8.19 6.95 -15.49
CA VAL A 373 -8.37 7.86 -16.63
C VAL A 373 -8.24 7.09 -17.94
N PHE A 374 -9.27 7.15 -18.77
CA PHE A 374 -9.34 6.44 -20.05
C PHE A 374 -9.37 7.42 -21.22
N SER A 375 -8.46 7.24 -22.17
CA SER A 375 -8.40 7.95 -23.46
C SER A 375 -7.74 7.08 -24.54
N GLY A 376 -8.18 7.22 -25.78
CA GLY A 376 -7.49 6.67 -26.95
C GLY A 376 -6.06 7.20 -27.09
N SER A 377 -5.78 8.40 -26.58
CA SER A 377 -4.44 8.97 -26.44
C SER A 377 -3.86 8.74 -25.04
N GLN A 378 -2.88 7.84 -24.93
CA GLN A 378 -2.18 7.59 -23.66
C GLN A 378 -1.47 8.86 -23.12
N LYS A 379 -1.05 9.77 -24.01
CA LYS A 379 -0.46 11.06 -23.60
C LYS A 379 -1.50 11.93 -22.89
N ARG A 380 -2.70 12.07 -23.48
CA ARG A 380 -3.82 12.83 -22.89
C ARG A 380 -4.22 12.26 -21.53
N ALA A 381 -4.39 10.94 -21.42
CA ALA A 381 -4.73 10.31 -20.15
C ALA A 381 -3.68 10.57 -19.05
N ARG A 382 -2.38 10.55 -19.39
CA ARG A 382 -1.30 10.91 -18.45
C ARG A 382 -1.35 12.39 -18.05
N GLU A 383 -1.61 13.29 -18.99
CA GLU A 383 -1.72 14.72 -18.73
C GLU A 383 -2.88 15.03 -17.77
N ILE A 384 -4.05 14.40 -17.98
CA ILE A 384 -5.19 14.49 -17.07
C ILE A 384 -4.82 13.94 -15.69
N ALA A 385 -4.33 12.70 -15.62
CA ALA A 385 -4.03 12.04 -14.35
C ALA A 385 -2.97 12.77 -13.52
N SER A 386 -1.98 13.40 -14.15
CA SER A 386 -0.95 14.16 -13.45
C SER A 386 -1.47 15.41 -12.72
N GLN A 387 -2.69 15.86 -13.06
CA GLN A 387 -3.36 16.99 -12.43
C GLN A 387 -4.36 16.56 -11.34
N LEU A 388 -4.56 15.25 -11.14
CA LEU A 388 -5.50 14.74 -10.13
C LEU A 388 -4.82 14.61 -8.76
N HIS A 389 -5.46 15.16 -7.74
CA HIS A 389 -5.00 15.16 -6.36
C HIS A 389 -5.41 13.86 -5.64
N CYS A 390 -4.72 12.78 -6.00
CA CYS A 390 -4.89 11.45 -5.41
C CYS A 390 -3.53 10.76 -5.20
N GLY A 391 -3.53 9.66 -4.46
CA GLY A 391 -2.30 8.94 -4.12
C GLY A 391 -1.86 7.90 -5.16
N ILE A 392 -2.79 7.40 -5.97
CA ILE A 392 -2.53 6.44 -7.05
C ILE A 392 -3.36 6.78 -8.30
N ALA A 393 -2.82 6.50 -9.48
CA ALA A 393 -3.51 6.73 -10.75
C ALA A 393 -3.30 5.55 -11.70
N ALA A 394 -4.40 5.06 -12.27
CA ALA A 394 -4.40 4.08 -13.34
C ALA A 394 -4.69 4.76 -14.69
N ILE A 395 -3.88 4.48 -15.71
CA ILE A 395 -3.99 5.07 -17.05
C ILE A 395 -4.47 3.99 -18.01
N ASN A 396 -5.63 4.22 -18.64
CA ASN A 396 -6.30 3.26 -19.51
C ASN A 396 -6.49 1.87 -18.87
N ASP A 397 -6.69 1.87 -17.56
CA ASP A 397 -6.81 0.67 -16.73
C ASP A 397 -7.49 1.05 -15.40
N PHE A 398 -7.86 0.07 -14.60
CA PHE A 398 -8.49 0.27 -13.30
C PHE A 398 -7.87 -0.64 -12.25
N ALA A 399 -7.54 -0.07 -11.09
CA ALA A 399 -6.97 -0.76 -9.91
C ALA A 399 -5.66 -1.54 -10.14
N SER A 400 -5.05 -1.51 -11.33
CA SER A 400 -3.83 -2.25 -11.63
C SER A 400 -2.61 -1.80 -10.82
N ASN A 401 -2.61 -0.57 -10.29
CA ASN A 401 -1.63 -0.12 -9.30
C ASN A 401 -1.54 -1.06 -8.08
N TYR A 402 -2.66 -1.69 -7.70
CA TYR A 402 -2.68 -2.66 -6.61
C TYR A 402 -1.93 -3.95 -6.96
N MET A 403 -1.88 -4.32 -8.24
CA MET A 403 -1.12 -5.49 -8.70
C MET A 403 0.37 -5.20 -8.83
N CYS A 404 0.73 -3.94 -9.08
CA CYS A 404 2.12 -3.49 -9.11
C CYS A 404 2.68 -3.31 -7.70
N GLN A 405 2.99 -4.41 -7.00
CA GLN A 405 3.39 -4.41 -5.58
C GLN A 405 4.69 -3.68 -5.24
N SER A 406 5.45 -3.25 -6.25
CA SER A 406 6.60 -2.34 -6.10
C SER A 406 6.20 -0.87 -5.95
N LEU A 407 4.99 -0.49 -6.37
CA LEU A 407 4.48 0.87 -6.25
C LEU A 407 3.96 1.14 -4.83
N PRO A 408 4.11 2.38 -4.32
CA PRO A 408 3.42 2.79 -3.11
C PRO A 408 1.91 2.78 -3.33
N PHE A 409 1.19 2.21 -2.38
CA PHE A 409 -0.26 2.32 -2.31
C PHE A 409 -0.63 3.12 -1.07
N GLY A 410 -1.43 4.15 -1.28
CA GLY A 410 -2.06 4.93 -0.23
C GLY A 410 -2.56 6.28 -0.67
N GLY A 411 -3.45 6.87 0.12
CA GLY A 411 -4.16 8.10 -0.23
C GLY A 411 -3.48 9.40 0.18
N VAL A 412 -4.14 10.50 -0.15
CA VAL A 412 -3.89 11.86 0.35
C VAL A 412 -5.21 12.47 0.84
N LYS A 413 -5.16 13.68 1.41
CA LYS A 413 -6.33 14.34 2.02
C LYS A 413 -6.95 13.43 3.10
N ASP A 414 -8.27 13.26 3.13
CA ASP A 414 -8.96 12.43 4.11
C ASP A 414 -8.88 10.92 3.79
N SER A 415 -8.25 10.54 2.66
CA SER A 415 -8.02 9.13 2.33
C SER A 415 -6.85 8.51 3.07
N GLY A 416 -6.12 9.30 3.87
CA GLY A 416 -5.15 8.79 4.82
C GLY A 416 -3.75 9.37 4.66
N PHE A 417 -2.78 8.70 5.29
CA PHE A 417 -1.40 9.16 5.42
C PHE A 417 -0.42 7.97 5.45
N GLY A 418 0.73 8.14 4.81
CA GLY A 418 1.71 7.06 4.64
C GLY A 418 1.37 6.17 3.45
N ARG A 419 2.14 5.09 3.27
CA ARG A 419 1.97 4.09 2.21
C ARG A 419 2.20 2.71 2.81
N PHE A 420 1.38 1.72 2.46
CA PHE A 420 1.56 0.36 2.96
C PHE A 420 2.17 -0.61 1.94
N ALA A 421 2.03 -0.33 0.64
CA ALA A 421 2.64 -1.12 -0.41
C ALA A 421 3.97 -0.53 -0.90
N GLY A 422 4.63 -1.24 -1.81
CA GLY A 422 5.89 -0.80 -2.39
C GLY A 422 7.07 -0.77 -1.41
N VAL A 423 8.13 -0.10 -1.86
CA VAL A 423 9.35 0.13 -1.09
C VAL A 423 9.05 0.96 0.15
N GLU A 424 8.15 1.94 0.01
CA GLU A 424 7.70 2.85 1.05
C GLU A 424 7.04 2.09 2.19
N GLY A 425 6.09 1.21 1.89
CA GLY A 425 5.42 0.41 2.90
C GLY A 425 6.31 -0.63 3.59
N LEU A 426 7.25 -1.22 2.84
CA LEU A 426 8.26 -2.09 3.43
C LEU A 426 9.17 -1.33 4.40
N ARG A 427 9.58 -0.11 4.04
CA ARG A 427 10.43 0.75 4.88
C ARG A 427 9.67 1.44 6.00
N ALA A 428 8.36 1.63 5.89
CA ALA A 428 7.51 2.09 6.98
C ALA A 428 7.53 1.10 8.16
N CYS A 429 7.88 -0.17 7.92
CA CYS A 429 8.11 -1.17 8.97
C CYS A 429 9.52 -1.07 9.59
N CYS A 430 10.33 -0.08 9.24
CA CYS A 430 11.70 0.07 9.68
C CYS A 430 11.98 1.41 10.35
N LEU A 431 12.83 1.39 11.37
CA LEU A 431 13.58 2.55 11.82
C LEU A 431 14.67 2.87 10.78
N VAL A 432 14.53 4.02 10.14
CA VAL A 432 15.53 4.55 9.19
C VAL A 432 16.63 5.25 9.98
N LYS A 433 17.88 4.80 9.81
CA LYS A 433 19.04 5.33 10.54
C LYS A 433 20.08 5.88 9.57
N SER A 434 20.41 7.16 9.71
CA SER A 434 21.56 7.75 9.02
C SER A 434 22.85 7.40 9.76
N VAL A 435 23.83 6.86 9.05
CA VAL A 435 25.16 6.53 9.57
C VAL A 435 26.20 7.26 8.74
N VAL A 436 27.12 7.94 9.42
CA VAL A 436 28.30 8.57 8.80
C VAL A 436 29.55 8.05 9.49
N GLU A 437 30.52 7.58 8.70
CA GLU A 437 31.76 7.01 9.19
C GLU A 437 32.96 7.56 8.42
N ASP A 438 34.15 7.51 9.03
CA ASP A 438 35.39 7.85 8.35
C ASP A 438 35.67 6.84 7.24
N ARG A 439 35.80 7.32 6.00
CA ARG A 439 35.95 6.48 4.81
C ARG A 439 37.21 5.62 4.85
N TRP A 440 38.27 6.15 5.45
CA TRP A 440 39.60 5.52 5.46
C TRP A 440 40.08 5.23 6.89
N TRP A 441 39.17 4.87 7.80
CA TRP A 441 39.57 4.44 9.13
C TRP A 441 40.48 3.19 9.07
N PRO A 442 41.59 3.12 9.83
CA PRO A 442 42.08 4.09 10.82
C PRO A 442 43.08 5.14 10.28
N LEU A 443 43.36 5.16 8.97
CA LEU A 443 44.38 6.01 8.34
C LEU A 443 44.04 7.51 8.40
N ILE A 444 42.80 7.88 8.04
CA ILE A 444 42.32 9.26 8.10
C ILE A 444 41.20 9.32 9.12
N LYS A 445 41.45 10.02 10.23
CA LYS A 445 40.51 10.22 11.32
C LYS A 445 40.11 11.69 11.37
N THR A 446 38.82 11.99 11.29
CA THR A 446 38.39 13.39 11.46
C THR A 446 38.63 13.81 12.90
N LYS A 447 39.54 14.76 13.08
CA LYS A 447 39.75 15.47 14.34
C LYS A 447 39.23 16.89 14.20
N LEU A 448 38.66 17.43 15.26
CA LEU A 448 38.30 18.84 15.31
C LEU A 448 39.60 19.66 15.17
N PRO A 449 39.74 20.57 14.19
CA PRO A 449 40.91 21.45 14.08
C PRO A 449 41.14 22.26 15.35
N LYS A 450 42.41 22.44 15.75
CA LYS A 450 42.77 23.15 16.99
C LYS A 450 42.15 24.56 17.14
N PRO A 451 42.07 25.41 16.10
CA PRO A 451 41.51 26.76 16.25
C PRO A 451 40.06 26.77 16.74
N ILE A 452 39.28 25.77 16.36
CA ILE A 452 37.85 25.68 16.70
C ILE A 452 37.56 24.69 17.84
N GLN A 453 38.59 24.11 18.46
CA GLN A 453 38.42 23.37 19.71
C GLN A 453 38.11 24.35 20.85
N TYR A 454 37.32 23.93 21.83
CA TYR A 454 37.12 24.73 23.04
C TYR A 454 38.31 24.55 24.00
N PRO A 455 38.83 25.63 24.62
CA PRO A 455 38.47 27.03 24.39
C PRO A 455 38.92 27.55 23.01
N ILE A 456 38.04 28.30 22.34
CA ILE A 456 38.22 28.79 20.97
C ILE A 456 39.44 29.73 20.89
N SER A 457 40.27 29.56 19.86
CA SER A 457 41.45 30.40 19.59
C SER A 457 41.07 31.79 19.08
N GLU A 458 41.96 32.78 19.23
CA GLU A 458 41.69 34.14 18.75
C GLU A 458 41.46 34.22 17.23
N ASN A 459 42.17 33.38 16.46
CA ASN A 459 42.10 33.31 15.00
C ASN A 459 41.06 32.29 14.47
N ALA A 460 40.17 31.79 15.34
CA ALA A 460 39.25 30.71 14.97
C ALA A 460 38.21 31.13 13.92
N PHE A 461 37.80 32.39 13.94
CA PHE A 461 36.82 32.90 12.98
C PHE A 461 37.46 33.07 11.60
N GLU A 462 38.67 33.61 11.52
CA GLU A 462 39.47 33.73 10.31
C GLU A 462 39.75 32.35 9.71
N PHE A 463 40.16 31.37 10.54
CA PHE A 463 40.29 29.98 10.12
C PHE A 463 39.00 29.45 9.48
N GLN A 464 37.86 29.69 10.14
CA GLN A 464 36.57 29.22 9.66
C GLN A 464 36.13 29.92 8.37
N GLN A 465 36.40 31.23 8.23
CA GLN A 465 36.13 31.99 7.00
C GLN A 465 36.95 31.43 5.83
N SER A 466 38.26 31.23 6.01
CA SER A 466 39.11 30.63 4.99
C SER A 466 38.68 29.20 4.65
N LEU A 467 38.23 28.42 5.64
CA LEU A 467 37.70 27.06 5.39
C LEU A 467 36.43 27.09 4.54
N VAL A 468 35.50 28.02 4.82
CA VAL A 468 34.28 28.21 4.03
C VAL A 468 34.64 28.62 2.60
N GLU A 469 35.54 29.58 2.41
CA GLU A 469 35.95 30.03 1.07
C GLU A 469 36.67 28.91 0.30
N ALA A 470 37.52 28.12 0.95
CA ALA A 470 38.20 26.97 0.34
C ALA A 470 37.19 25.91 -0.18
N LEU A 471 36.13 25.64 0.59
CA LEU A 471 35.13 24.62 0.26
C LEU A 471 34.09 25.11 -0.75
N TYR A 472 33.62 26.35 -0.59
CA TYR A 472 32.41 26.87 -1.22
C TYR A 472 32.64 28.07 -2.15
N GLY A 473 33.84 28.67 -2.19
CA GLY A 473 34.15 29.82 -3.05
C GLY A 473 33.81 29.55 -4.52
N LEU A 474 33.36 30.54 -5.28
CA LEU A 474 32.89 30.29 -6.65
C LEU A 474 34.04 30.09 -7.64
N ASN A 475 35.20 30.71 -7.38
CA ASN A 475 36.37 30.68 -8.25
C ASN A 475 37.43 29.71 -7.74
N VAL A 476 38.14 29.04 -8.65
CA VAL A 476 39.22 28.09 -8.30
C VAL A 476 40.39 28.81 -7.64
N THR A 477 40.73 30.02 -8.09
CA THR A 477 41.82 30.83 -7.53
C THR A 477 41.57 31.21 -6.07
N ASP A 478 40.35 31.62 -5.76
CA ASP A 478 39.96 32.02 -4.41
C ASP A 478 39.92 30.81 -3.47
N ARG A 479 39.41 29.67 -3.96
CA ARG A 479 39.48 28.39 -3.22
C ARG A 479 40.91 27.98 -2.89
N LEU A 480 41.83 28.09 -3.84
CA LEU A 480 43.24 27.73 -3.65
C LEU A 480 43.94 28.67 -2.67
N ARG A 481 43.69 29.98 -2.77
CA ARG A 481 44.21 30.98 -1.83
C ARG A 481 43.71 30.70 -0.41
N ALA A 482 42.39 30.53 -0.26
CA ALA A 482 41.79 30.24 1.03
C ALA A 482 42.27 28.91 1.62
N LEU A 483 42.52 27.89 0.79
CA LEU A 483 43.12 26.63 1.24
C LEU A 483 44.53 26.82 1.81
N VAL A 484 45.34 27.69 1.18
CA VAL A 484 46.65 28.06 1.72
C VAL A 484 46.52 28.73 3.08
N ASP A 485 45.55 29.62 3.26
CA ASP A 485 45.34 30.33 4.53
C ASP A 485 44.81 29.41 5.63
N VAL A 486 43.97 28.42 5.30
CA VAL A 486 43.59 27.31 6.21
C VAL A 486 44.84 26.56 6.69
N LEU A 487 45.75 26.19 5.78
CA LEU A 487 46.96 25.45 6.12
C LEU A 487 47.92 26.26 7.00
N LYS A 488 48.08 27.57 6.74
CA LYS A 488 48.87 28.47 7.59
C LYS A 488 48.32 28.52 9.00
N THR A 489 47.01 28.75 9.13
CA THR A 489 46.35 28.88 10.44
C THR A 489 46.41 27.58 11.26
N LEU A 490 46.44 26.41 10.60
CA LEU A 490 46.65 25.12 11.27
C LEU A 490 48.09 24.91 11.79
N SER A 491 49.06 25.62 11.22
CA SER A 491 50.47 25.53 11.58
C SER A 491 50.89 26.49 12.71
N GLU A 492 50.09 27.52 12.97
CA GLU A 492 50.35 28.51 14.02
C GLU A 492 50.08 27.94 15.43
N PRO A 493 50.90 28.30 16.44
CA PRO A 493 50.67 27.89 17.82
C PRO A 493 49.40 28.55 18.37
N ASN A 494 48.57 27.77 19.09
CA ASN A 494 47.32 28.23 19.68
C ASN A 494 47.59 29.32 20.74
N THR A 495 47.28 30.58 20.45
CA THR A 495 47.23 31.66 21.44
C THR A 495 45.84 31.67 22.07
N SER A 496 45.66 30.98 23.19
CA SER A 496 44.43 31.09 23.98
C SER A 496 44.45 32.39 24.79
N LYS A 497 43.36 33.16 24.80
CA LYS A 497 43.19 34.27 25.76
C LYS A 497 43.29 33.73 27.19
N ASN A 498 44.41 33.99 27.87
CA ASN A 498 44.44 34.16 29.32
C ASN A 498 43.74 35.49 29.64
N SER A 499 42.42 35.59 29.44
CA SER A 499 41.68 36.65 30.12
C SER A 499 41.46 36.20 31.56
N LYS A 500 42.29 36.74 32.45
CA LYS A 500 41.82 37.00 33.82
C LYS A 500 40.51 37.76 33.67
N ARG A 501 39.37 37.08 33.85
CA ARG A 501 38.16 37.76 34.31
C ARG A 501 38.50 38.26 35.70
N THR A 502 38.90 39.52 35.78
CA THR A 502 38.73 40.30 37.00
C THR A 502 37.21 40.45 37.19
N ASP A 503 36.75 40.06 38.37
CA ASP A 503 35.34 39.99 38.78
C ASP A 503 34.52 41.26 38.51
#